data_AF-A0A9D9EL04-F1
#
_entry.id   AF-A0A9D9EL04-F1
#
_cell.length_a   1.000
_cell.length_b   1.000
_cell.length_c   1.000
_cell.angle_alpha   90.00
_cell.angle_beta   90.00
_cell.angle_gamma   90.00
#
_symmetry.space_group_name_H-M   'P 1'
#
loop_
_entity.id
_entity.type
_entity.pdbx_description
1 polymer ?
#
loop_
_entity_poly.entity_id
_entity_poly.type
_entity_poly.pdbx_seq_one_letter_code
_entity_poly.pdbx_strand_id
1 'polypeptide(L)'
;MVFWLLAAVPFLFAVDYYREGEELFRRNAPAEAIPLLYQASLQPGTDPRVFVYLGLCYQQEGKYSDAVSTFIKGTSAPGADKKVLFFNAGNVYFTQQLFPQAEEMYSRAIASDASYAPAFLNRANARIRQQKLDEAASDYTVYLTLDPASWQKDAIRNVVSMIEEERLIREEAAARAEAERAAAEAERKAAEERFQRLMDEVNSSLQAVDGASVFSAGSEDVMGYEEEGELE
;
A
#
# COMPACT_ATOMS: atom_id res chain seq x y z
N MET A 1 24.67 54.73 62.52
CA MET A 1 23.56 53.82 62.17
C MET A 1 23.49 53.75 60.64
N VAL A 2 24.21 52.81 60.03
CA VAL A 2 24.12 52.51 58.59
C VAL A 2 24.38 51.01 58.46
N PHE A 3 23.34 50.21 58.24
CA PHE A 3 23.45 48.81 57.85
C PHE A 3 23.23 48.73 56.34
N TRP A 4 24.29 48.40 55.60
CA TRP A 4 24.18 47.99 54.20
C TRP A 4 23.71 46.54 54.17
N LEU A 5 22.42 46.33 53.88
CA LEU A 5 21.88 45.03 53.51
C LEU A 5 22.33 44.72 52.07
N LEU A 6 23.40 43.93 51.96
CA LEU A 6 23.79 43.23 50.73
C LEU A 6 22.68 42.24 50.37
N ALA A 7 21.74 42.66 49.53
CA ALA A 7 20.87 41.74 48.82
C ALA A 7 21.71 40.98 47.79
N ALA A 8 22.08 39.74 48.13
CA ALA A 8 22.61 38.79 47.17
C ALA A 8 21.49 38.50 46.15
N VAL A 9 21.61 39.08 44.95
CA VAL A 9 20.85 38.65 43.78
C VAL A 9 21.46 37.31 43.37
N PRO A 10 20.78 36.16 43.49
CA PRO A 10 21.27 34.95 42.88
C PRO A 10 21.15 35.18 41.37
N PHE A 11 22.27 35.43 40.73
CA PHE A 11 22.34 35.53 39.28
C PHE A 11 21.92 34.17 38.72
N LEU A 12 20.69 34.14 38.22
CA LEU A 12 20.08 33.18 37.30
C LEU A 12 21.09 32.34 36.50
N PHE A 13 21.50 31.19 37.04
CA PHE A 13 21.80 30.04 36.20
C PHE A 13 20.48 29.34 35.96
N ALA A 14 19.65 29.89 35.07
CA ALA A 14 18.56 29.10 34.52
C ALA A 14 19.21 27.90 33.82
N VAL A 15 18.98 26.70 34.34
CA VAL A 15 19.45 25.47 33.70
C VAL A 15 18.84 25.44 32.30
N ASP A 16 19.70 25.48 31.29
CA ASP A 16 19.29 25.32 29.90
C ASP A 16 19.09 23.82 29.64
N TYR A 17 17.90 23.35 30.02
CA TYR A 17 17.51 21.95 29.90
C TYR A 17 17.66 21.41 28.48
N TYR A 18 17.45 22.27 27.46
CA TYR A 18 17.59 21.87 26.07
C TYR A 18 19.05 21.57 25.74
N ARG A 19 19.96 22.49 26.09
CA ARG A 19 21.39 22.34 25.81
C ARG A 19 22.01 21.15 26.54
N GLU A 20 21.65 20.96 27.81
CA GLU A 20 22.17 19.85 28.61
C GLU A 20 21.61 18.50 28.12
N GLY A 21 20.31 18.44 27.80
CA GLY A 21 19.69 17.27 27.20
C GLY A 21 20.26 16.91 25.82
N GLU A 22 20.53 17.91 24.97
CA GLU A 22 21.19 17.71 23.68
C GLU A 22 22.61 17.16 23.84
N GLU A 23 23.38 17.67 24.79
CA GLU A 23 24.74 17.19 25.07
C GLU A 23 24.75 15.73 25.55
N LEU A 24 23.82 15.36 26.44
CA LEU A 24 23.66 13.96 26.87
C LEU A 24 23.27 13.05 25.71
N PHE A 25 22.37 13.50 24.83
CA PHE A 25 22.03 12.75 23.62
C PHE A 25 23.25 12.55 22.71
N ARG A 26 24.07 13.59 22.50
CA ARG A 26 25.32 13.49 21.71
C ARG A 26 26.35 12.55 22.32
N ARG A 27 26.35 12.40 23.65
CA ARG A 27 27.17 11.42 24.38
C ARG A 27 26.56 10.02 24.40
N ASN A 28 25.44 9.81 23.69
CA ASN A 28 24.71 8.55 23.65
C ASN A 28 24.23 8.09 25.04
N ALA A 29 23.78 9.04 25.87
CA ALA A 29 23.14 8.81 27.16
C ALA A 29 21.64 9.18 27.14
N PRO A 30 20.80 8.48 26.34
CA PRO A 30 19.40 8.84 26.13
C PRO A 30 18.54 8.77 27.39
N ALA A 31 18.76 7.80 28.28
CA ALA A 31 18.03 7.69 29.54
C ALA A 31 18.20 8.93 30.43
N GLU A 32 19.40 9.51 30.48
CA GLU A 32 19.71 10.73 31.22
C GLU A 32 19.23 12.00 30.47
N ALA A 33 19.23 11.98 29.14
CA ALA A 33 18.77 13.09 28.31
C ALA A 33 17.24 13.31 28.39
N ILE A 34 16.45 12.23 28.44
CA ILE A 34 14.98 12.27 28.45
C ILE A 34 14.40 13.25 29.47
N PRO A 35 14.73 13.19 30.78
CA PRO A 35 14.12 14.10 31.75
C PRO A 35 14.43 15.56 31.45
N LEU A 36 15.65 15.89 31.00
CA LEU A 36 16.02 17.26 30.65
C LEU A 36 15.30 17.74 29.38
N LEU A 37 15.33 16.94 28.32
CA LEU A 37 14.64 17.27 27.06
C LEU A 37 13.11 17.35 27.25
N TYR A 38 12.54 16.54 28.15
CA TYR A 38 11.14 16.64 28.52
C TYR A 38 10.84 17.97 29.22
N GLN A 39 11.65 18.39 30.21
CA GLN A 39 11.50 19.70 30.85
C GLN A 39 11.63 20.85 29.84
N ALA A 40 12.62 20.76 28.94
CA ALA A 40 12.80 21.73 27.87
C ALA A 40 11.56 21.83 26.96
N SER A 41 10.91 20.70 26.64
CA SER A 41 9.72 20.67 25.79
C SER A 41 8.49 21.37 26.38
N LEU A 42 8.47 21.59 27.70
CA LEU A 42 7.41 22.30 28.42
C LEU A 42 7.63 23.82 28.47
N GLN A 43 8.85 24.29 28.19
CA GLN A 43 9.19 25.70 28.29
C GLN A 43 8.69 26.49 27.07
N PRO A 44 8.02 27.64 27.27
CA PRO A 44 7.60 28.50 26.16
C PRO A 44 8.81 29.03 25.39
N GLY A 45 8.76 28.93 24.06
CA GLY A 45 9.82 29.47 23.19
C GLY A 45 11.06 28.58 23.05
N THR A 46 11.04 27.35 23.59
CA THR A 46 12.10 26.37 23.34
C THR A 46 12.22 26.05 21.85
N ASP A 47 13.47 25.79 21.41
CA ASP A 47 13.76 25.32 20.07
C ASP A 47 12.96 24.05 19.72
N PRO A 48 12.17 24.05 18.62
CA PRO A 48 11.39 22.88 18.21
C PRO A 48 12.20 21.59 17.99
N ARG A 49 13.53 21.68 17.80
CA ARG A 49 14.43 20.53 17.74
C ARG A 49 14.43 19.69 19.01
N VAL A 50 13.96 20.24 20.14
CA VAL A 50 13.75 19.48 21.39
C VAL A 50 12.88 18.24 21.15
N PHE A 51 11.84 18.34 20.32
CA PHE A 51 10.95 17.22 20.01
C PHE A 51 11.64 16.15 19.16
N VAL A 52 12.60 16.54 18.32
CA VAL A 52 13.43 15.60 17.56
C VAL A 52 14.32 14.82 18.52
N TYR A 53 15.10 15.51 19.37
CA TYR A 53 16.01 14.82 20.29
C TYR A 53 15.27 13.98 21.32
N LEU A 54 14.19 14.49 21.91
CA LEU A 54 13.40 13.75 22.88
C LEU A 54 12.78 12.49 22.27
N GLY A 55 12.21 12.60 21.06
CA GLY A 55 11.64 11.46 20.35
C GLY A 55 12.70 10.42 19.98
N LEU A 56 13.90 10.84 19.56
CA LEU A 56 15.01 9.94 19.28
C LEU A 56 15.52 9.23 20.54
N CYS A 57 15.60 9.93 21.68
CA CYS A 57 15.94 9.30 22.96
C CYS A 57 14.91 8.23 23.34
N TYR A 58 13.61 8.53 23.22
CA TYR A 58 12.56 7.54 23.46
C TYR A 58 12.66 6.34 22.52
N GLN A 59 12.96 6.57 21.23
CA GLN A 59 13.17 5.48 20.28
C GLN A 59 14.37 4.60 20.66
N GLN A 60 15.50 5.18 21.06
CA GLN A 60 16.69 4.45 21.50
C GLN A 60 16.41 3.59 22.74
N GLU A 61 15.58 4.09 23.66
CA GLU A 61 15.14 3.38 24.86
C GLU A 61 13.99 2.38 24.59
N GLY A 62 13.59 2.17 23.33
CA GLY A 62 12.50 1.26 22.96
C GLY A 62 11.10 1.75 23.33
N LYS A 63 10.96 3.00 23.80
CA LYS A 63 9.69 3.64 24.18
C LYS A 63 8.98 4.20 22.95
N TYR A 64 8.59 3.32 22.04
CA TYR A 64 8.10 3.69 20.71
C TYR A 64 6.83 4.54 20.72
N SER A 65 5.89 4.28 21.63
CA SER A 65 4.67 5.09 21.77
C SER A 65 4.99 6.55 22.16
N ASP A 66 5.93 6.73 23.08
CA ASP A 66 6.35 8.04 23.56
C ASP A 66 7.13 8.78 22.47
N ALA A 67 7.97 8.06 21.71
CA ALA A 67 8.69 8.62 20.56
C ALA A 67 7.73 9.18 19.51
N VAL A 68 6.77 8.37 19.05
CA VAL A 68 5.77 8.79 18.06
C VAL A 68 4.91 9.95 18.57
N SER A 69 4.44 9.87 19.83
CA SER A 69 3.65 10.95 20.43
C SER A 69 4.45 12.26 20.48
N THR A 70 5.72 12.19 20.85
CA THR A 70 6.62 13.34 20.92
C THR A 70 6.84 13.97 19.54
N PHE A 71 7.12 13.16 18.52
CA PHE A 71 7.29 13.66 17.16
C PHE A 71 6.02 14.34 16.64
N ILE A 72 4.85 13.71 16.80
CA ILE A 72 3.58 14.28 16.35
C ILE A 72 3.27 15.58 17.10
N LYS A 73 3.45 15.63 18.43
CA LYS A 73 3.25 16.86 19.21
C LYS A 73 4.15 18.00 18.72
N GLY A 74 5.40 17.70 18.41
CA GLY A 74 6.35 18.68 17.88
C GLY A 74 5.90 19.34 16.57
N THR A 75 5.05 18.69 15.78
CA THR A 75 4.58 19.25 14.50
C THR A 75 3.69 20.48 14.67
N SER A 76 3.18 20.72 15.88
CA SER A 76 2.40 21.90 16.23
C SER A 76 3.26 23.05 16.77
N ALA A 77 4.56 22.83 17.01
CA ALA A 77 5.44 23.87 17.53
C ALA A 77 5.79 24.90 16.44
N PRO A 78 5.77 26.21 16.76
CA PRO A 78 6.17 27.26 15.81
C PRO A 78 7.60 27.06 15.29
N GLY A 79 7.79 27.11 13.97
CA GLY A 79 9.11 26.93 13.35
C GLY A 79 9.62 25.48 13.30
N ALA A 80 8.80 24.49 13.69
CA ALA A 80 9.18 23.08 13.62
C ALA A 80 9.41 22.60 12.19
N ASP A 81 10.46 21.79 12.02
CA ASP A 81 10.71 21.07 10.77
C ASP A 81 9.79 19.84 10.67
N LYS A 82 8.55 20.05 10.21
CA LYS A 82 7.49 19.04 10.21
C LYS A 82 7.85 17.80 9.39
N LYS A 83 8.54 17.94 8.26
CA LYS A 83 8.98 16.79 7.44
C LYS A 83 9.90 15.86 8.23
N VAL A 84 10.82 16.40 9.04
CA VAL A 84 11.75 15.62 9.87
C VAL A 84 11.00 14.88 10.99
N LEU A 85 10.05 15.56 11.64
CA LEU A 85 9.25 14.97 12.71
C LEU A 85 8.36 13.83 12.19
N PHE A 86 7.64 14.04 11.09
CA PHE A 86 6.83 12.99 10.47
C PHE A 86 7.69 11.83 9.96
N PHE A 87 8.84 12.13 9.34
CA PHE A 87 9.77 11.09 8.89
C PHE A 87 10.27 10.22 10.05
N ASN A 88 10.65 10.82 11.18
CA ASN A 88 11.09 10.06 12.35
C ASN A 88 9.94 9.25 12.98
N ALA A 89 8.72 9.78 13.03
CA ALA A 89 7.55 9.00 13.43
C ALA A 89 7.33 7.79 12.50
N GLY A 90 7.50 7.98 11.19
CA GLY A 90 7.46 6.90 10.19
C GLY A 90 8.53 5.84 10.43
N ASN A 91 9.76 6.24 10.76
CA ASN A 91 10.85 5.32 11.07
C ASN A 91 10.55 4.47 12.31
N VAL A 92 9.92 5.05 13.34
CA VAL A 92 9.50 4.30 14.54
C VAL A 92 8.42 3.28 14.19
N TYR A 93 7.42 3.65 13.39
CA TYR A 93 6.41 2.69 12.92
C TYR A 93 7.03 1.58 12.05
N PHE A 94 7.95 1.94 11.16
CA PHE A 94 8.66 0.98 10.32
C PHE A 94 9.47 -0.03 11.13
N THR A 95 10.16 0.44 12.19
CA THR A 95 10.91 -0.42 13.12
C THR A 95 9.99 -1.44 13.82
N GLN A 96 8.77 -1.02 14.14
CA GLN A 96 7.73 -1.88 14.72
C GLN A 96 6.99 -2.74 13.66
N GLN A 97 7.41 -2.69 12.39
CA GLN A 97 6.75 -3.37 11.26
C GLN A 97 5.29 -2.93 11.02
N LEU A 98 4.92 -1.76 11.53
CA LEU A 98 3.62 -1.12 11.32
C LEU A 98 3.67 -0.33 10.01
N PHE A 99 3.79 -1.06 8.90
CA PHE A 99 4.07 -0.47 7.58
C PHE A 99 2.98 0.49 7.07
N PRO A 100 1.67 0.25 7.25
CA PRO A 100 0.64 1.21 6.85
C PRO A 100 0.77 2.55 7.60
N GLN A 101 1.05 2.52 8.90
CA GLN A 101 1.27 3.71 9.71
C GLN A 101 2.57 4.43 9.34
N ALA A 102 3.61 3.68 8.99
CA ALA A 102 4.86 4.24 8.49
C ALA A 102 4.63 4.98 7.17
N GLU A 103 3.91 4.36 6.20
CA GLU A 103 3.54 4.97 4.93
C GLU A 103 2.76 6.27 5.11
N GLU A 104 1.80 6.30 6.03
CA GLU A 104 1.03 7.51 6.36
C GLU A 104 1.93 8.63 6.88
N MET A 105 2.83 8.33 7.82
CA MET A 105 3.76 9.33 8.34
C MET A 105 4.75 9.83 7.27
N TYR A 106 5.29 8.96 6.43
CA TYR A 106 6.14 9.40 5.31
C TYR A 106 5.36 10.25 4.30
N SER A 107 4.08 9.93 4.06
CA SER A 107 3.22 10.75 3.19
C SER A 107 2.99 12.14 3.76
N ARG A 108 2.83 12.26 5.09
CA ARG A 108 2.76 13.57 5.78
C ARG A 108 4.10 14.32 5.73
N ALA A 109 5.24 13.61 5.78
CA ALA A 109 6.54 14.24 5.59
C ALA A 109 6.69 14.83 4.16
N ILE A 110 6.30 14.06 3.14
CA ILE A 110 6.30 14.50 1.73
C ILE A 110 5.33 15.67 1.52
N ALA A 111 4.15 15.64 2.14
CA ALA A 111 3.19 16.75 2.06
C ALA A 111 3.73 18.04 2.72
N SER A 112 4.62 17.92 3.71
CA SER A 112 5.28 19.07 4.31
C SER A 112 6.42 19.62 3.45
N ASP A 113 7.11 18.76 2.70
CA ASP A 113 8.18 19.13 1.78
C ASP A 113 8.37 18.03 0.72
N ALA A 114 7.93 18.33 -0.51
CA ALA A 114 7.98 17.40 -1.63
C ALA A 114 9.41 17.16 -2.16
N SER A 115 10.42 17.90 -1.67
CA SER A 115 11.83 17.69 -2.01
C SER A 115 12.57 16.79 -1.01
N TYR A 116 11.90 16.34 0.05
CA TYR A 116 12.52 15.53 1.10
C TYR A 116 12.70 14.06 0.67
N ALA A 117 13.75 13.84 -0.12
CA ALA A 117 14.08 12.54 -0.73
C ALA A 117 14.03 11.34 0.23
N PRO A 118 14.55 11.41 1.49
CA PRO A 118 14.52 10.27 2.41
C PRO A 118 13.11 9.73 2.69
N ALA A 119 12.07 10.58 2.67
CA ALA A 119 10.71 10.13 2.89
C ALA A 119 10.16 9.30 1.72
N PHE A 120 10.53 9.61 0.46
CA PHE A 120 10.17 8.77 -0.69
C PHE A 120 10.83 7.40 -0.60
N LEU A 121 12.14 7.37 -0.29
CA LEU A 121 12.88 6.12 -0.11
C LEU A 121 12.24 5.23 0.96
N ASN A 122 11.97 5.78 2.13
CA ASN A 122 11.41 4.98 3.24
C ASN A 122 9.94 4.63 3.03
N ARG A 123 9.16 5.45 2.31
CA ARG A 123 7.80 5.08 1.90
C ARG A 123 7.81 3.95 0.87
N ALA A 124 8.72 3.98 -0.10
CA ALA A 124 8.92 2.88 -1.04
C ALA A 124 9.25 1.57 -0.29
N ASN A 125 10.20 1.63 0.66
CA ASN A 125 10.52 0.48 1.51
C ASN A 125 9.30 -0.05 2.28
N ALA A 126 8.48 0.84 2.86
CA ALA A 126 7.24 0.45 3.55
C ALA A 126 6.20 -0.15 2.60
N ARG A 127 6.13 0.31 1.35
CA ARG A 127 5.23 -0.20 0.30
C ARG A 127 5.67 -1.57 -0.22
N ILE A 128 6.98 -1.81 -0.37
CA ILE A 128 7.52 -3.14 -0.66
C ILE A 128 7.07 -4.15 0.41
N ARG A 129 7.18 -3.78 1.69
CA ARG A 129 6.73 -4.64 2.80
C ARG A 129 5.23 -4.91 2.79
N GLN A 130 4.44 -4.04 2.15
CA GLN A 130 3.00 -4.18 1.95
C GLN A 130 2.62 -4.81 0.61
N GLN A 131 3.58 -5.24 -0.23
CA GLN A 131 3.34 -5.74 -1.59
C GLN A 131 2.69 -4.71 -2.55
N LYS A 132 2.79 -3.42 -2.23
CA LYS A 132 2.38 -2.29 -3.09
C LYS A 132 3.52 -1.93 -4.05
N LEU A 133 3.82 -2.86 -4.96
CA LEU A 133 5.06 -2.82 -5.76
C LEU A 133 5.07 -1.65 -6.74
N ASP A 134 3.95 -1.39 -7.42
CA ASP A 134 3.85 -0.34 -8.43
C ASP A 134 4.02 1.06 -7.79
N GLU A 135 3.41 1.29 -6.62
CA GLU A 135 3.58 2.53 -5.86
C GLU A 135 4.99 2.67 -5.27
N ALA A 136 5.64 1.56 -4.91
CA ALA A 136 7.03 1.57 -4.45
C ALA A 136 8.00 1.95 -5.58
N ALA A 137 7.82 1.40 -6.79
CA ALA A 137 8.63 1.74 -7.96
C ALA A 137 8.51 3.22 -8.34
N SER A 138 7.30 3.77 -8.23
CA SER A 138 7.06 5.21 -8.41
C SER A 138 7.84 6.06 -7.41
N ASP A 139 7.77 5.73 -6.11
CA ASP A 139 8.49 6.45 -5.06
C ASP A 139 10.01 6.35 -5.21
N TYR A 140 10.53 5.16 -5.56
CA TYR A 140 11.95 4.98 -5.85
C TYR A 140 12.42 5.84 -7.02
N THR A 141 11.62 5.94 -8.08
CA THR A 141 11.94 6.78 -9.25
C THR A 141 12.00 8.26 -8.85
N VAL A 142 11.08 8.73 -8.01
CA VAL A 142 11.11 10.09 -7.47
C VAL A 142 12.35 10.29 -6.59
N TYR A 143 12.68 9.34 -5.70
CA TYR A 143 13.88 9.41 -4.88
C TYR A 143 15.15 9.56 -5.73
N LEU A 144 15.31 8.77 -6.79
CA LEU A 144 16.47 8.85 -7.69
C LEU A 144 16.53 10.15 -8.50
N THR A 145 15.40 10.82 -8.69
CA THR A 145 15.33 12.14 -9.33
C THR A 145 15.80 13.23 -8.35
N LEU A 146 15.40 13.14 -7.08
CA LEU A 146 15.77 14.09 -6.02
C LEU A 146 17.22 13.90 -5.54
N ASP A 147 17.71 12.66 -5.52
CA ASP A 147 19.06 12.28 -5.10
C ASP A 147 19.78 11.41 -6.16
N PRO A 148 20.19 12.01 -7.29
CA PRO A 148 20.79 11.28 -8.41
C PRO A 148 22.20 10.75 -8.13
N ALA A 149 22.82 11.18 -7.02
CA ALA A 149 24.16 10.78 -6.61
C ALA A 149 24.16 9.80 -5.42
N SER A 150 22.98 9.34 -4.99
CA SER A 150 22.84 8.36 -3.92
C SER A 150 23.70 7.12 -4.17
N TRP A 151 24.38 6.66 -3.13
CA TRP A 151 25.12 5.39 -3.15
C TRP A 151 24.18 4.18 -3.34
N GLN A 152 22.88 4.34 -3.07
CA GLN A 152 21.87 3.28 -3.22
C GLN A 152 21.30 3.20 -4.64
N LYS A 153 21.69 4.12 -5.54
CA LYS A 153 21.08 4.32 -6.86
C LYS A 153 20.97 3.04 -7.68
N ASP A 154 22.06 2.29 -7.82
CA ASP A 154 22.08 1.11 -8.68
C ASP A 154 21.27 -0.05 -8.06
N ALA A 155 21.31 -0.19 -6.73
CA ALA A 155 20.46 -1.16 -6.03
C ALA A 155 18.96 -0.85 -6.23
N ILE A 156 18.59 0.43 -6.12
CA ILE A 156 17.20 0.87 -6.31
C ILE A 156 16.76 0.68 -7.76
N ARG A 157 17.61 0.97 -8.76
CA ARG A 157 17.32 0.69 -10.17
C ARG A 157 17.06 -0.78 -10.45
N ASN A 158 17.86 -1.66 -9.86
CA ASN A 158 17.64 -3.10 -10.00
C ASN A 158 16.28 -3.51 -9.43
N VAL A 159 15.91 -2.98 -8.25
CA VAL A 159 14.58 -3.23 -7.64
C VAL A 159 13.46 -2.72 -8.54
N VAL A 160 13.58 -1.52 -9.10
CA VAL A 160 12.58 -0.96 -10.02
C VAL A 160 12.44 -1.82 -11.28
N SER A 161 13.57 -2.23 -11.91
CA SER A 161 13.55 -3.12 -13.08
C SER A 161 12.82 -4.44 -12.78
N MET A 162 13.10 -5.07 -11.64
CA MET A 162 12.44 -6.31 -11.23
C MET A 162 10.92 -6.13 -11.05
N ILE A 163 10.50 -5.02 -10.45
CA ILE A 163 9.06 -4.71 -10.26
C ILE A 163 8.39 -4.48 -11.61
N GLU A 164 9.04 -3.75 -12.52
CA GLU A 164 8.51 -3.47 -13.85
C GLU A 164 8.40 -4.75 -14.71
N GLU A 165 9.38 -5.64 -14.62
CA GLU A 165 9.34 -6.96 -15.26
C GLU A 165 8.19 -7.82 -14.71
N GLU A 166 8.03 -7.88 -13.38
CA GLU A 166 6.92 -8.60 -12.75
C GLU A 166 5.56 -8.01 -13.15
N ARG A 167 5.45 -6.68 -13.23
CA ARG A 167 4.25 -5.99 -13.72
C ARG A 167 3.91 -6.40 -15.15
N LEU A 168 4.90 -6.41 -16.04
CA LEU A 168 4.69 -6.81 -17.44
C LEU A 168 4.21 -8.27 -17.54
N ILE A 169 4.83 -9.18 -16.80
CA ILE A 169 4.41 -10.59 -16.77
C ILE A 169 2.96 -10.72 -16.27
N ARG A 170 2.58 -9.98 -15.22
CA ARG A 170 1.21 -9.97 -14.69
C ARG A 170 0.20 -9.44 -15.72
N GLU A 171 0.55 -8.36 -16.42
CA GLU A 171 -0.28 -7.77 -17.48
C GLU A 171 -0.46 -8.73 -18.67
N GLU A 172 0.61 -9.38 -19.13
CA GLU A 172 0.53 -10.37 -20.21
C GLU A 172 -0.29 -11.61 -19.81
N ALA A 173 -0.12 -12.09 -18.58
CA ALA A 173 -0.88 -13.22 -18.06
C ALA A 173 -2.39 -12.89 -17.96
N ALA A 174 -2.72 -11.68 -17.52
CA ALA A 174 -4.10 -11.20 -17.46
C ALA A 174 -4.72 -11.10 -18.88
N ALA A 175 -3.98 -10.54 -19.83
CA ALA A 175 -4.43 -10.43 -21.22
C ALA A 175 -4.65 -11.81 -21.88
N ARG A 176 -3.75 -12.77 -21.64
CA ARG A 176 -3.92 -14.15 -22.11
C ARG A 176 -5.15 -14.80 -21.51
N ALA A 177 -5.35 -14.67 -20.20
CA ALA A 177 -6.52 -15.22 -19.51
C ALA A 177 -7.84 -14.62 -20.01
N GLU A 178 -7.86 -13.33 -20.33
CA GLU A 178 -9.02 -12.66 -20.95
C GLU A 178 -9.28 -13.18 -22.36
N ALA A 179 -8.24 -13.30 -23.19
CA ALA A 179 -8.35 -13.83 -24.54
C ALA A 179 -8.86 -15.28 -24.57
N GLU A 180 -8.37 -16.13 -23.65
CA GLU A 180 -8.84 -17.52 -23.50
C GLU A 180 -10.31 -17.59 -23.08
N ARG A 181 -10.75 -16.72 -22.16
CA ARG A 181 -12.17 -16.63 -21.76
C ARG A 181 -13.05 -16.19 -22.91
N ALA A 182 -12.64 -15.18 -23.67
CA ALA A 182 -13.36 -14.69 -24.83
C ALA A 182 -13.44 -15.77 -25.95
N ALA A 183 -12.35 -16.51 -26.18
CA ALA A 183 -12.34 -17.62 -27.13
C ALA A 183 -13.29 -18.75 -26.71
N ALA A 184 -13.26 -19.16 -25.43
CA ALA A 184 -14.15 -20.19 -24.91
C ALA A 184 -15.64 -19.78 -24.99
N GLU A 185 -15.96 -18.51 -24.72
CA GLU A 185 -17.31 -17.99 -24.88
C GLU A 185 -17.75 -17.96 -26.36
N ALA A 186 -16.87 -17.54 -27.26
CA ALA A 186 -17.12 -17.55 -28.69
C ALA A 186 -17.33 -18.97 -29.24
N GLU A 187 -16.51 -19.93 -28.79
CA GLU A 187 -16.65 -21.34 -29.15
C GLU A 187 -17.97 -21.93 -28.64
N ARG A 188 -18.33 -21.64 -27.38
CA ARG A 188 -19.62 -22.06 -26.81
C ARG A 188 -20.79 -21.49 -27.60
N LYS A 189 -20.78 -20.19 -27.89
CA LYS A 189 -21.83 -19.56 -28.68
C LYS A 189 -21.90 -20.13 -30.09
N ALA A 190 -20.75 -20.36 -30.73
CA ALA A 190 -20.69 -20.98 -32.05
C ALA A 190 -21.22 -22.43 -32.02
N ALA A 191 -20.96 -23.18 -30.95
CA ALA A 191 -21.50 -24.53 -30.76
C ALA A 191 -23.02 -24.52 -30.55
N GLU A 192 -23.54 -23.59 -29.74
CA GLU A 192 -24.98 -23.37 -29.54
C GLU A 192 -25.67 -22.99 -30.86
N GLU A 193 -25.10 -22.05 -31.63
CA GLU A 193 -25.62 -21.68 -32.95
C GLU A 193 -25.59 -22.84 -33.95
N ARG A 194 -24.52 -23.64 -33.96
CA ARG A 194 -24.42 -24.84 -34.81
C ARG A 194 -25.46 -25.87 -34.43
N PHE A 195 -25.64 -26.12 -33.13
CA PHE A 195 -26.67 -27.05 -32.63
C PHE A 195 -28.06 -26.60 -33.03
N GLN A 196 -28.38 -25.31 -32.87
CA GLN A 196 -29.67 -24.75 -33.28
C GLN A 196 -29.94 -24.95 -34.78
N ARG A 197 -28.97 -24.64 -35.65
CA ARG A 197 -29.11 -24.84 -37.11
C ARG A 197 -29.37 -26.30 -37.48
N LEU A 198 -28.66 -27.24 -36.84
CA LEU A 198 -28.88 -28.67 -37.08
C LEU A 198 -30.29 -29.12 -36.68
N MET A 199 -30.79 -28.63 -35.54
CA MET A 199 -32.15 -28.93 -35.09
C MET A 199 -33.20 -28.38 -36.07
N ASP A 200 -33.00 -27.16 -36.59
CA ASP A 200 -33.89 -26.56 -37.57
C ASP A 200 -33.90 -27.36 -38.90
N GLU A 201 -32.73 -27.81 -39.37
CA GLU A 201 -32.57 -28.63 -40.58
C GLU A 201 -33.23 -30.01 -40.45
N VAL A 202 -33.00 -30.71 -39.33
CA VAL A 202 -33.65 -32.01 -39.03
C VAL A 202 -35.17 -31.85 -39.01
N ASN A 203 -35.68 -30.82 -38.33
CA ASN A 203 -37.12 -30.56 -38.25
C ASN A 203 -37.72 -30.30 -39.64
N SER A 204 -37.07 -29.49 -40.47
CA SER A 204 -37.53 -29.24 -41.86
C SER A 204 -37.54 -30.51 -42.72
N SER A 205 -36.54 -31.38 -42.55
CA SER A 205 -36.42 -32.63 -43.30
C SER A 205 -37.51 -33.63 -42.92
N LEU A 206 -37.83 -33.73 -41.63
CA LEU A 206 -38.93 -34.58 -41.15
C LEU A 206 -40.28 -34.12 -41.71
N GLN A 207 -40.56 -32.82 -41.73
CA GLN A 207 -41.78 -32.27 -42.34
C GLN A 207 -41.86 -32.55 -43.84
N ALA A 208 -40.73 -32.52 -44.57
CA ALA A 208 -40.71 -32.84 -45.99
C ALA A 208 -40.96 -34.33 -46.28
N VAL A 209 -40.46 -35.23 -45.41
CA VAL A 209 -40.70 -36.68 -45.52
C VAL A 209 -42.15 -37.04 -45.18
N ASP A 210 -42.74 -36.42 -44.15
CA ASP A 210 -44.16 -36.59 -43.83
C ASP A 210 -45.08 -36.06 -44.95
N GLY A 211 -44.64 -35.05 -45.72
CA GLY A 211 -45.33 -34.62 -46.93
C GLY A 211 -45.18 -35.58 -48.12
N ALA A 212 -44.07 -36.33 -48.19
CA ALA A 212 -43.77 -37.26 -49.27
C ALA A 212 -44.39 -38.66 -49.07
N SER A 213 -44.54 -39.10 -47.82
CA SER A 213 -45.19 -40.39 -47.49
C SER A 213 -46.69 -40.41 -47.81
N VAL A 214 -47.32 -39.24 -48.03
CA VAL A 214 -48.71 -39.12 -48.47
C VAL A 214 -48.89 -39.38 -49.99
N PHE A 215 -47.81 -39.52 -50.76
CA PHE A 215 -47.88 -39.64 -52.23
C PHE A 215 -47.51 -41.02 -52.85
N SER A 216 -47.17 -42.06 -52.07
CA SER A 216 -46.73 -43.35 -52.64
C SER A 216 -47.37 -44.63 -52.06
N ALA A 217 -48.61 -44.58 -51.55
CA ALA A 217 -49.39 -45.78 -51.28
C ALA A 217 -50.42 -45.98 -52.40
N GLY A 218 -49.96 -46.62 -53.48
CA GLY A 218 -50.84 -47.31 -54.41
C GLY A 218 -51.60 -48.41 -53.67
N SER A 219 -52.88 -48.48 -53.97
CA SER A 219 -53.83 -49.50 -53.53
C SER A 219 -53.27 -50.91 -53.61
N GLU A 220 -53.19 -51.62 -52.48
CA GLU A 220 -53.32 -53.07 -52.46
C GLU A 220 -54.15 -53.47 -51.25
N ASP A 221 -55.32 -54.05 -51.55
CA ASP A 221 -56.27 -54.64 -50.63
C ASP A 221 -55.59 -55.72 -49.79
N VAL A 222 -55.74 -55.63 -48.46
CA VAL A 222 -55.55 -56.78 -47.58
C VAL A 222 -56.89 -57.07 -46.91
N MET A 223 -57.50 -58.15 -47.36
CA MET A 223 -58.70 -58.76 -46.78
C MET A 223 -58.48 -59.11 -45.32
N GLY A 224 -59.52 -58.87 -44.52
CA GLY A 224 -59.54 -59.14 -43.09
C GLY A 224 -59.54 -60.62 -42.74
N TYR A 225 -59.14 -60.86 -41.49
CA TYR A 225 -59.64 -61.96 -40.69
C TYR A 225 -59.89 -61.41 -39.29
N GLU A 226 -61.17 -61.36 -38.92
CA GLU A 226 -61.62 -61.35 -37.54
C GLU A 226 -61.18 -62.67 -36.90
N GLU A 227 -60.52 -62.61 -35.75
CA GLU A 227 -60.56 -63.73 -34.81
C GLU A 227 -60.72 -63.16 -33.40
N GLU A 228 -61.95 -63.33 -32.90
CA GLU A 228 -62.34 -63.23 -31.51
C GLU A 228 -61.45 -64.14 -30.65
N GLY A 229 -61.09 -63.68 -29.46
CA GLY A 229 -60.35 -64.47 -28.48
C GLY A 229 -60.49 -63.89 -27.09
N GLU A 230 -61.53 -64.31 -26.40
CA GLU A 230 -61.90 -64.03 -25.02
C GLU A 230 -60.80 -64.28 -23.97
N LEU A 231 -60.81 -63.43 -22.93
CA LEU A 231 -60.70 -63.71 -21.49
C LEU A 231 -59.56 -64.63 -20.97
N GLU A 232 -58.60 -64.07 -20.22
CA GLU A 232 -58.53 -64.04 -18.73
C GLU A 232 -57.32 -63.20 -18.26
#